data_AF-A0AAN6WRP6-F1
#
_entry.id   AF-A0AAN6WRP6-F1
#
_cell.length_a   1.000
_cell.length_b   1.000
_cell.length_c   1.000
_cell.angle_alpha   90.00
_cell.angle_beta   90.00
_cell.angle_gamma   90.00
#
_symmetry.space_group_name_H-M   'P 1'
#
loop_
_entity.id
_entity.type
_entity.pdbx_description
1 polymer ?
#
loop_
_entity_poly.entity_id
_entity_poly.type
_entity_poly.pdbx_seq_one_letter_code
_entity_poly.pdbx_strand_id
1 'polypeptide(L)'
;MSKQSGENWTAYKYWYDEGTKFKEQITALEAGTADLQLRLQRTTEACQTLKEKQVNHERTKVELGRYRNEYAELEMRCQQAEGTYKQKLAAETHDLKVQLETVEAQHRQMMHEATTKLGQEKQTLAQEIRTLQEENARNIQKWEESRQNELHTLQEHFQGQVNEVQRGFENELARKEELHQLEIKDLKERVRSLESSLVDNSDDFRPATDDLLKNSYEQLSLAIETITHNLRVVDFPRSSNLDPDGFLQTHERTEAKFLLRSVIWQQIRNGFFCSPFGLGALGPGEGKRRLLELWIQYRRLIGGSPPPTVSIPLGEYDVPAVEKDSIDVFRSDKEANKWRSSTFQAIMSALKSANSKDHLGGGVITPYFNNRDQIHDNILSILDQVAPGSITEDIGDKVSKLIDRAGELALQFGMQRAELGLRGAIKGVQMAIGRDFIDCYDDDGQGEVKEVVLTITPMCYKAGDGRNDLHTPKVMAQGMIYSVRSL
;
A
#
# COMPACT_ATOMS: atom_id res chain seq x y z
N MET A 1 24.04 70.73 -187.49
CA MET A 1 23.94 71.04 -188.93
C MET A 1 25.30 70.79 -189.56
N SER A 2 25.33 70.00 -190.66
CA SER A 2 26.17 70.08 -191.88
C SER A 2 27.54 70.79 -191.80
N LYS A 3 28.66 70.39 -192.41
CA LYS A 3 29.19 69.31 -193.27
C LYS A 3 30.65 69.72 -193.58
N GLN A 4 31.51 68.74 -193.89
CA GLN A 4 32.64 68.82 -194.86
C GLN A 4 33.82 69.77 -194.52
N SER A 5 35.08 69.54 -194.92
CA SER A 5 35.76 68.55 -195.78
C SER A 5 37.27 68.84 -195.70
N GLY A 6 38.11 67.85 -196.06
CA GLY A 6 39.50 67.82 -196.57
C GLY A 6 40.47 69.00 -196.38
N GLU A 7 41.79 68.89 -196.56
CA GLU A 7 42.72 67.87 -197.04
C GLU A 7 44.12 68.52 -196.93
N ASN A 8 45.17 67.70 -196.80
CA ASN A 8 46.60 68.00 -197.09
C ASN A 8 47.28 69.11 -196.24
N TRP A 9 48.48 68.96 -195.69
CA TRP A 9 49.71 68.49 -196.33
C TRP A 9 50.68 67.86 -195.30
N THR A 10 51.06 66.64 -195.64
CA THR A 10 52.26 65.86 -195.31
C THR A 10 53.58 66.65 -195.36
N ALA A 11 54.33 66.72 -194.24
CA ALA A 11 55.81 66.73 -194.23
C ALA A 11 56.48 66.70 -192.83
N TYR A 12 55.86 67.13 -191.72
CA TYR A 12 56.53 67.20 -190.39
C TYR A 12 56.05 66.12 -189.40
N LYS A 13 55.68 64.94 -189.93
CA LYS A 13 55.08 63.80 -189.23
C LYS A 13 56.09 62.71 -188.81
N TYR A 14 57.39 63.01 -188.75
CA TYR A 14 58.41 61.98 -188.45
C TYR A 14 59.30 62.26 -187.24
N TRP A 15 59.39 63.51 -186.76
CA TRP A 15 60.25 63.85 -185.61
C TRP A 15 59.49 64.10 -184.30
N TYR A 16 58.16 64.25 -184.33
CA TYR A 16 57.36 64.53 -183.15
C TYR A 16 56.82 63.25 -182.46
N ASP A 17 56.71 62.15 -183.21
CA ASP A 17 56.17 60.85 -182.71
C ASP A 17 57.24 59.94 -182.07
N GLU A 18 58.54 60.20 -182.29
CA GLU A 18 59.64 59.47 -181.62
C GLU A 18 60.05 60.11 -180.28
N GLY A 19 59.94 61.44 -180.15
CA GLY A 19 60.25 62.15 -178.91
C GLY A 19 59.23 61.94 -177.78
N THR A 20 57.95 61.73 -178.12
CA THR A 20 56.89 61.43 -177.15
C THR A 20 56.99 60.01 -176.59
N LYS A 21 57.37 59.03 -177.42
CA LYS A 21 57.65 57.66 -176.96
C LYS A 21 58.87 57.58 -176.03
N PHE A 22 59.91 58.37 -176.28
CA PHE A 22 61.08 58.41 -175.38
C PHE A 22 60.77 59.05 -174.03
N LYS A 23 59.91 60.07 -174.00
CA LYS A 23 59.53 60.76 -172.76
C LYS A 23 58.62 59.89 -171.87
N GLU A 24 57.72 59.10 -172.46
CA GLU A 24 56.91 58.12 -171.72
C GLU A 24 57.75 56.97 -171.15
N GLN A 25 58.78 56.51 -171.86
CA GLN A 25 59.70 55.47 -171.35
C GLN A 25 60.57 55.95 -170.18
N ILE A 26 61.02 57.21 -170.19
CA ILE A 26 61.76 57.79 -169.06
C ILE A 26 60.84 57.94 -167.84
N THR A 27 59.61 58.39 -168.03
CA THR A 27 58.64 58.54 -166.93
C THR A 27 58.25 57.17 -166.32
N ALA A 28 58.16 56.12 -167.15
CA ALA A 28 57.93 54.75 -166.69
C ALA A 28 59.12 54.16 -165.92
N LEU A 29 60.36 54.48 -166.32
CA LEU A 29 61.57 54.07 -165.60
C LEU A 29 61.71 54.80 -164.26
N GLU A 30 61.44 56.10 -164.21
CA GLU A 30 61.46 56.87 -162.96
C GLU A 30 60.41 56.36 -161.95
N ALA A 31 59.21 56.02 -162.42
CA ALA A 31 58.18 55.37 -161.58
C ALA A 31 58.61 53.97 -161.09
N GLY A 32 59.28 53.19 -161.94
CA GLY A 32 59.82 51.87 -161.56
C GLY A 32 60.97 51.95 -160.54
N THR A 33 61.77 53.02 -160.60
CA THR A 33 62.90 53.22 -159.68
C THR A 33 62.41 53.62 -158.28
N ALA A 34 61.33 54.41 -158.20
CA ALA A 34 60.70 54.79 -156.94
C ALA A 34 60.04 53.60 -156.21
N ASP A 35 59.37 52.68 -156.93
CA ASP A 35 58.76 51.49 -156.30
C ASP A 35 59.82 50.52 -155.73
N LEU A 36 60.96 50.38 -156.42
CA LEU A 36 62.07 49.55 -155.96
C LEU A 36 62.74 50.11 -154.69
N GLN A 37 62.91 51.43 -154.60
CA GLN A 37 63.43 52.07 -153.38
C GLN A 37 62.48 51.88 -152.18
N LEU A 38 61.16 51.99 -152.40
CA LEU A 38 60.17 51.78 -151.34
C LEU A 38 60.14 50.32 -150.86
N ARG A 39 60.29 49.35 -151.78
CA ARG A 39 60.38 47.93 -151.42
C ARG A 39 61.65 47.62 -150.63
N LEU A 40 62.79 48.19 -151.03
CA LEU A 40 64.06 48.02 -150.32
C LEU A 40 63.98 48.56 -148.88
N GLN A 41 63.38 49.75 -148.70
CA GLN A 41 63.19 50.35 -147.38
C GLN A 41 62.33 49.46 -146.46
N ARG A 42 61.20 48.96 -146.96
CA ARG A 42 60.32 48.04 -146.20
C ARG A 42 61.00 46.73 -145.81
N THR A 43 61.82 46.16 -146.69
CA THR A 43 62.59 44.93 -146.36
C THR A 43 63.68 45.19 -145.33
N THR A 44 64.27 46.39 -145.32
CA THR A 44 65.31 46.75 -144.34
C THR A 44 64.72 46.90 -142.94
N GLU A 45 63.56 47.55 -142.81
CA GLU A 45 62.85 47.71 -141.53
C GLU A 45 62.36 46.37 -140.95
N ALA A 46 61.93 45.44 -141.81
CA ALA A 46 61.52 44.09 -141.41
C ALA A 46 62.70 43.25 -140.87
N CYS A 47 63.91 43.41 -141.43
CA CYS A 47 65.11 42.74 -140.91
C CYS A 47 65.58 43.30 -139.56
N GLN A 48 65.40 44.60 -139.31
CA GLN A 48 65.75 45.22 -138.03
C GLN A 48 64.86 44.74 -136.88
N THR A 49 63.54 44.67 -137.10
CA THR A 49 62.57 44.20 -136.10
C THR A 49 62.74 42.73 -135.73
N LEU A 50 63.16 41.88 -136.66
CA LEU A 50 63.49 40.48 -136.37
C LEU A 50 64.74 40.34 -135.48
N LYS A 51 65.73 41.21 -135.68
CA LYS A 51 66.96 41.21 -134.87
C LYS A 51 66.70 41.61 -133.42
N GLU A 52 65.82 42.58 -133.18
CA GLU A 52 65.42 42.99 -131.82
C GLU A 52 64.65 41.87 -131.09
N LYS A 53 63.75 41.16 -131.78
CA LYS A 53 63.02 40.02 -131.18
C LYS A 53 63.96 38.88 -130.76
N GLN A 54 65.02 38.63 -131.54
CA GLN A 54 65.99 37.58 -131.22
C GLN A 54 66.84 37.93 -129.98
N VAL A 55 67.24 39.20 -129.83
CA VAL A 55 67.96 39.67 -128.63
C VAL A 55 67.10 39.56 -127.37
N ASN A 56 65.82 39.92 -127.45
CA ASN A 56 64.90 39.79 -126.31
C ASN A 56 64.64 38.33 -125.90
N HIS A 57 64.57 37.40 -126.87
CA HIS A 57 64.39 35.98 -126.58
C HIS A 57 65.56 35.40 -125.78
N GLU A 58 66.80 35.69 -126.17
CA GLU A 58 67.98 35.21 -125.44
C GLU A 58 68.08 35.82 -124.03
N ARG A 59 67.69 37.09 -123.86
CA ARG A 59 67.64 37.72 -122.52
C ARG A 59 66.65 37.03 -121.58
N THR A 60 65.46 36.71 -122.08
CA THR A 60 64.42 36.01 -121.30
C THR A 60 64.83 34.58 -120.95
N LYS A 61 65.56 33.91 -121.85
CA LYS A 61 66.08 32.55 -121.63
C LYS A 61 67.12 32.51 -120.50
N VAL A 62 67.99 33.52 -120.42
CA VAL A 62 68.97 33.65 -119.33
C VAL A 62 68.29 33.91 -117.99
N GLU A 63 67.27 34.78 -117.95
CA GLU A 63 66.51 35.08 -116.72
C GLU A 63 65.75 33.84 -116.21
N LEU A 64 65.12 33.07 -117.11
CA LEU A 64 64.47 31.80 -116.75
C LEU A 64 65.46 30.76 -116.20
N GLY A 65 66.68 30.71 -116.74
CA GLY A 65 67.75 29.86 -116.21
C GLY A 65 68.16 30.26 -114.79
N ARG A 66 68.22 31.57 -114.51
CA ARG A 66 68.56 32.08 -113.18
C ARG A 66 67.47 31.76 -112.14
N TYR A 67 66.19 31.97 -112.46
CA TYR A 67 65.10 31.63 -111.55
C TYR A 67 65.00 30.13 -111.25
N ARG A 68 65.32 29.27 -112.24
CA ARG A 68 65.36 27.82 -112.02
C ARG A 68 66.42 27.41 -111.00
N ASN A 69 67.59 28.03 -111.06
CA ASN A 69 68.67 27.76 -110.11
C ASN A 69 68.36 28.30 -108.71
N GLU A 70 67.81 29.52 -108.60
CA GLU A 70 67.38 30.09 -107.30
C GLU A 70 66.28 29.22 -106.65
N TYR A 71 65.34 28.68 -107.44
CA TYR A 71 64.31 27.77 -106.93
C TYR A 71 64.90 26.44 -106.41
N ALA A 72 65.81 25.82 -107.16
CA ALA A 72 66.46 24.58 -106.74
C ALA A 72 67.31 24.77 -105.45
N GLU A 73 67.94 25.93 -105.30
CA GLU A 73 68.73 26.26 -104.11
C GLU A 73 67.85 26.50 -102.88
N LEU A 74 66.70 27.16 -103.06
CA LEU A 74 65.69 27.32 -102.01
C LEU A 74 65.06 25.98 -101.60
N GLU A 75 64.77 25.10 -102.56
CA GLU A 75 64.23 23.77 -102.30
C GLU A 75 65.20 22.92 -101.46
N MET A 76 66.50 22.92 -101.79
CA MET A 76 67.51 22.26 -100.96
C MET A 76 67.61 22.85 -99.55
N ARG A 77 67.55 24.18 -99.40
CA ARG A 77 67.58 24.82 -98.08
C ARG A 77 66.35 24.46 -97.24
N CYS A 78 65.17 24.39 -97.85
CA CYS A 78 63.97 23.92 -97.18
C CYS A 78 64.09 22.46 -96.73
N GLN A 79 64.63 21.57 -97.57
CA GLN A 79 64.83 20.17 -97.20
C GLN A 79 65.85 20.00 -96.05
N GLN A 80 66.95 20.78 -96.05
CA GLN A 80 67.92 20.78 -94.95
C GLN A 80 67.33 21.34 -93.64
N ALA A 81 66.55 22.42 -93.72
CA ALA A 81 65.86 22.99 -92.55
C ALA A 81 64.81 22.02 -91.99
N GLU A 82 64.08 21.31 -92.86
CA GLU A 82 63.10 20.30 -92.44
C GLU A 82 63.79 19.09 -91.78
N GLY A 83 64.92 18.64 -92.32
CA GLY A 83 65.71 17.56 -91.74
C GLY A 83 66.25 17.91 -90.34
N THR A 84 66.78 19.12 -90.17
CA THR A 84 67.28 19.59 -88.86
C THR A 84 66.16 19.82 -87.85
N TYR A 85 64.99 20.32 -88.29
CA TYR A 85 63.81 20.45 -87.43
C TYR A 85 63.28 19.09 -86.97
N LYS A 86 63.20 18.10 -87.87
CA LYS A 86 62.79 16.73 -87.53
C LYS A 86 63.74 16.08 -86.52
N GLN A 87 65.05 16.30 -86.65
CA GLN A 87 66.03 15.79 -85.68
C GLN A 87 65.90 16.44 -84.30
N LYS A 88 65.72 17.77 -84.23
CA LYS A 88 65.48 18.47 -82.96
C LYS A 88 64.20 18.01 -82.28
N LEU A 89 63.11 17.90 -83.05
CA LEU A 89 61.83 17.42 -82.54
C LEU A 89 61.94 15.97 -82.03
N ALA A 90 62.67 15.11 -82.72
CA ALA A 90 62.92 13.73 -82.28
C ALA A 90 63.74 13.68 -80.97
N ALA A 91 64.75 14.55 -80.83
CA ALA A 91 65.54 14.65 -79.61
C ALA A 91 64.71 15.16 -78.42
N GLU A 92 63.92 16.22 -78.61
CA GLU A 92 63.01 16.74 -77.58
C GLU A 92 61.94 15.70 -77.19
N THR A 93 61.41 14.97 -78.17
CA THR A 93 60.45 13.88 -77.91
C THR A 93 61.11 12.75 -77.12
N HIS A 94 62.38 12.43 -77.38
CA HIS A 94 63.12 11.44 -76.62
C HIS A 94 63.38 11.89 -75.19
N ASP A 95 63.84 13.13 -74.98
CA ASP A 95 64.09 13.69 -73.65
C ASP A 95 62.80 13.76 -72.81
N LEU A 96 61.68 14.21 -73.40
CA LEU A 96 60.38 14.21 -72.73
C LEU A 96 59.93 12.78 -72.37
N LYS A 97 60.21 11.80 -73.23
CA LYS A 97 59.90 10.39 -72.95
C LYS A 97 60.72 9.86 -71.76
N VAL A 98 62.00 10.18 -71.70
CA VAL A 98 62.87 9.79 -70.57
C VAL A 98 62.43 10.46 -69.26
N GLN A 99 62.04 11.75 -69.32
CA GLN A 99 61.49 12.45 -68.15
C GLN A 99 60.17 11.83 -67.69
N LEU A 100 59.28 11.49 -68.63
CA LEU A 100 58.02 10.81 -68.32
C LEU A 100 58.28 9.45 -67.66
N GLU A 101 59.17 8.63 -68.23
CA GLU A 101 59.54 7.32 -67.66
C GLU A 101 60.14 7.46 -66.25
N THR A 102 60.92 8.52 -66.00
CA THR A 102 61.50 8.81 -64.68
C THR A 102 60.43 9.21 -63.67
N VAL A 103 59.51 10.11 -64.05
CA VAL A 103 58.40 10.54 -63.19
C VAL A 103 57.44 9.37 -62.91
N GLU A 104 57.16 8.55 -63.92
CA GLU A 104 56.39 7.33 -63.73
C GLU A 104 57.06 6.34 -62.79
N ALA A 105 58.39 6.15 -62.90
CA ALA A 105 59.14 5.30 -61.99
C ALA A 105 59.09 5.82 -60.55
N GLN A 106 59.27 7.13 -60.35
CA GLN A 106 59.15 7.78 -59.03
C GLN A 106 57.73 7.65 -58.48
N HIS A 107 56.71 7.86 -59.30
CA HIS A 107 55.31 7.70 -58.89
C HIS A 107 55.00 6.25 -58.51
N ARG A 108 55.47 5.26 -59.31
CA ARG A 108 55.35 3.84 -58.97
C ARG A 108 56.01 3.51 -57.64
N GLN A 109 57.20 4.05 -57.38
CA GLN A 109 57.90 3.87 -56.10
C GLN A 109 57.13 4.50 -54.94
N MET A 110 56.69 5.76 -55.06
CA MET A 110 55.90 6.43 -54.03
C MET A 110 54.59 5.70 -53.73
N MET A 111 53.91 5.20 -54.76
CA MET A 111 52.70 4.39 -54.60
C MET A 111 53.00 3.06 -53.91
N HIS A 112 54.13 2.41 -54.21
CA HIS A 112 54.56 1.19 -53.54
C HIS A 112 54.89 1.44 -52.05
N GLU A 113 55.58 2.54 -51.74
CA GLU A 113 55.87 2.92 -50.36
C GLU A 113 54.59 3.29 -49.58
N ALA A 114 53.67 4.04 -50.19
CA ALA A 114 52.39 4.40 -49.58
C ALA A 114 51.51 3.18 -49.33
N THR A 115 51.42 2.25 -50.29
CA THR A 115 50.67 0.99 -50.11
C THR A 115 51.30 0.10 -49.05
N THR A 116 52.63 0.06 -48.95
CA THR A 116 53.34 -0.69 -47.90
C THR A 116 53.09 -0.09 -46.51
N LYS A 117 53.21 1.23 -46.36
CA LYS A 117 52.90 1.93 -45.10
C LYS A 117 51.46 1.74 -44.68
N LEU A 118 50.51 1.91 -45.61
CA LEU A 118 49.10 1.66 -45.35
C LEU A 118 48.84 0.20 -44.94
N GLY A 119 49.55 -0.75 -45.56
CA GLY A 119 49.51 -2.17 -45.19
C GLY A 119 50.00 -2.42 -43.76
N GLN A 120 51.10 -1.79 -43.36
CA GLN A 120 51.65 -1.88 -42.01
C GLN A 120 50.72 -1.25 -40.97
N GLU A 121 50.22 -0.03 -41.22
CA GLU A 121 49.26 0.64 -40.32
C GLU A 121 47.97 -0.16 -40.17
N LYS A 122 47.44 -0.71 -41.27
CA LYS A 122 46.27 -1.60 -41.24
C LYS A 122 46.54 -2.85 -40.41
N GLN A 123 47.75 -3.41 -40.48
CA GLN A 123 48.14 -4.58 -39.68
C GLN A 123 48.25 -4.22 -38.19
N THR A 124 48.86 -3.10 -37.85
CA THR A 124 48.96 -2.61 -36.47
C THR A 124 47.58 -2.35 -35.87
N LEU A 125 46.72 -1.62 -36.57
CA LEU A 125 45.34 -1.37 -36.13
C LEU A 125 44.56 -2.69 -35.99
N ALA A 126 44.75 -3.65 -36.89
CA ALA A 126 44.12 -4.96 -36.77
C ALA A 126 44.60 -5.75 -35.54
N GLN A 127 45.87 -5.60 -35.15
CA GLN A 127 46.40 -6.19 -33.91
C GLN A 127 45.83 -5.50 -32.68
N GLU A 128 45.79 -4.16 -32.65
CA GLU A 128 45.20 -3.39 -31.56
C GLU A 128 43.71 -3.69 -31.35
N ILE A 129 42.95 -3.80 -32.46
CA ILE A 129 41.55 -4.20 -32.40
C ILE A 129 41.41 -5.59 -31.79
N ARG A 130 42.27 -6.55 -32.16
CA ARG A 130 42.25 -7.89 -31.56
C ARG A 130 42.57 -7.87 -30.07
N THR A 131 43.61 -7.14 -29.65
CA THR A 131 43.96 -7.05 -28.23
C THR A 131 42.85 -6.40 -27.40
N LEU A 132 42.21 -5.34 -27.93
CA LEU A 132 41.08 -4.70 -27.28
C LEU A 132 39.85 -5.61 -27.24
N GLN A 133 39.61 -6.41 -28.29
CA GLN A 133 38.54 -7.40 -28.30
C GLN A 133 38.78 -8.50 -27.26
N GLU A 134 40.01 -9.00 -27.15
CA GLU A 134 40.39 -10.00 -26.13
C GLU A 134 40.29 -9.45 -24.71
N GLU A 135 40.73 -8.22 -24.48
CA GLU A 135 40.62 -7.56 -23.18
C GLU A 135 39.15 -7.31 -22.81
N ASN A 136 38.35 -6.82 -23.76
CA ASN A 136 36.92 -6.61 -23.54
C ASN A 136 36.20 -7.94 -23.28
N ALA A 137 36.53 -9.02 -24.01
CA ALA A 137 35.98 -10.35 -23.75
C ALA A 137 36.32 -10.85 -22.33
N ARG A 138 37.57 -10.66 -21.87
CA ARG A 138 37.97 -10.99 -20.48
C ARG A 138 37.23 -10.15 -19.45
N ASN A 139 37.04 -8.86 -19.72
CA ASN A 139 36.32 -7.97 -18.81
C ASN A 139 34.83 -8.34 -18.73
N ILE A 140 34.19 -8.66 -19.86
CA ILE A 140 32.81 -9.17 -19.91
C ILE A 140 32.71 -10.46 -19.09
N GLN A 141 33.63 -11.40 -19.27
CA GLN A 141 33.63 -12.66 -18.50
C GLN A 141 33.77 -12.40 -17.00
N LYS A 142 34.71 -11.56 -16.56
CA LYS A 142 34.84 -11.19 -15.14
C LYS A 142 33.58 -10.53 -14.58
N TRP A 143 32.94 -9.68 -15.38
CA TRP A 143 31.70 -9.01 -14.99
C TRP A 143 30.54 -10.00 -14.86
N GLU A 144 30.46 -10.97 -15.77
CA GLU A 144 29.49 -12.08 -15.71
C GLU A 144 29.72 -12.96 -14.49
N GLU A 145 30.97 -13.34 -14.20
CA GLU A 145 31.34 -14.13 -13.01
C GLU A 145 31.01 -13.38 -11.71
N SER A 146 31.35 -12.08 -11.62
CA SER A 146 31.00 -11.25 -10.46
C SER A 146 29.49 -11.15 -10.27
N ARG A 147 28.74 -10.89 -11.36
CA ARG A 147 27.29 -10.81 -11.32
C ARG A 147 26.64 -12.16 -10.96
N GLN A 148 27.18 -13.28 -11.44
CA GLN A 148 26.71 -14.61 -11.05
C GLN A 148 26.94 -14.88 -9.56
N ASN A 149 28.08 -14.48 -9.02
CA ASN A 149 28.36 -14.60 -7.59
C ASN A 149 27.43 -13.71 -6.74
N GLU A 150 27.16 -12.48 -7.17
CA GLU A 150 26.18 -11.60 -6.52
C GLU A 150 24.76 -12.19 -6.55
N LEU A 151 24.34 -12.74 -7.70
CA LEU A 151 23.04 -13.41 -7.80
C LEU A 151 22.98 -14.65 -6.91
N HIS A 152 24.07 -15.43 -6.81
CA HIS A 152 24.12 -16.61 -5.97
C HIS A 152 24.04 -16.25 -4.48
N THR A 153 24.84 -15.29 -4.03
CA THR A 153 24.80 -14.81 -2.63
C THR A 153 23.45 -14.20 -2.26
N LEU A 154 22.83 -13.44 -3.17
CA LEU A 154 21.49 -12.91 -2.97
C LEU A 154 20.44 -14.03 -2.90
N GLN A 155 20.57 -15.06 -3.75
CA GLN A 155 19.70 -16.24 -3.72
C GLN A 155 19.86 -17.03 -2.42
N GLU A 156 21.08 -17.25 -1.94
CA GLU A 156 21.34 -17.91 -0.64
C GLU A 156 20.75 -17.11 0.52
N HIS A 157 20.89 -15.79 0.50
CA HIS A 157 20.32 -14.92 1.52
C HIS A 157 18.78 -14.99 1.54
N PHE A 158 18.13 -14.89 0.38
CA PHE A 158 16.67 -15.03 0.29
C PHE A 158 16.20 -16.44 0.68
N GLN A 159 16.93 -17.49 0.28
CA GLN A 159 16.63 -18.85 0.70
C GLN A 159 16.75 -19.00 2.22
N GLY A 160 17.76 -18.36 2.84
CA GLY A 160 17.91 -18.29 4.29
C GLY A 160 16.72 -17.64 4.98
N GLN A 161 16.27 -16.48 4.48
CA GLN A 161 15.09 -15.78 5.00
C GLN A 161 13.80 -16.61 4.84
N VAL A 162 13.61 -17.25 3.68
CA VAL A 162 12.46 -18.14 3.45
C VAL A 162 12.46 -19.29 4.46
N ASN A 163 13.62 -19.93 4.67
CA ASN A 163 13.75 -21.03 5.62
C ASN A 163 13.50 -20.58 7.08
N GLU A 164 13.92 -19.36 7.44
CA GLU A 164 13.69 -18.80 8.79
C GLU A 164 12.21 -18.49 9.02
N VAL A 165 11.56 -17.84 8.04
CA VAL A 165 10.12 -17.57 8.07
C VAL A 165 9.33 -18.87 8.13
N GLN A 166 9.69 -19.86 7.31
CA GLN A 166 9.03 -21.17 7.29
C GLN A 166 9.18 -21.89 8.64
N ARG A 167 10.37 -21.88 9.24
CA ARG A 167 10.59 -22.44 10.59
C ARG A 167 9.78 -21.70 11.66
N GLY A 168 9.67 -20.37 11.55
CA GLY A 168 8.83 -19.56 12.42
C GLY A 168 7.35 -19.96 12.32
N PHE A 169 6.85 -20.13 11.10
CA PHE A 169 5.48 -20.61 10.85
C PHE A 169 5.25 -22.03 11.37
N GLU A 170 6.17 -22.96 11.15
CA GLU A 170 6.08 -24.34 11.65
C GLU A 170 6.02 -24.38 13.18
N ASN A 171 6.84 -23.57 13.85
CA ASN A 171 6.82 -23.44 15.31
C ASN A 171 5.50 -22.83 15.82
N GLU A 172 4.99 -21.79 15.15
CA GLU A 172 3.72 -21.17 15.53
C GLU A 172 2.53 -22.13 15.28
N LEU A 173 2.57 -22.89 14.18
CA LEU A 173 1.58 -23.90 13.86
C LEU A 173 1.59 -25.02 14.91
N ALA A 174 2.76 -25.55 15.26
CA ALA A 174 2.91 -26.55 16.31
C ALA A 174 2.38 -26.05 17.67
N ARG A 175 2.68 -24.78 18.03
CA ARG A 175 2.15 -24.16 19.25
C ARG A 175 0.63 -24.00 19.22
N LYS A 176 0.06 -23.60 18.08
CA LYS A 176 -1.39 -23.50 17.89
C LYS A 176 -2.06 -24.87 17.93
N GLU A 177 -1.45 -25.88 17.35
CA GLU A 177 -1.94 -27.26 17.44
C GLU A 177 -1.91 -27.77 18.87
N GLU A 178 -0.85 -27.52 19.63
CA GLU A 178 -0.77 -27.89 21.06
C GLU A 178 -1.86 -27.19 21.89
N LEU A 179 -2.05 -25.88 21.70
CA LEU A 179 -3.13 -25.13 22.34
C LEU A 179 -4.51 -25.66 21.95
N HIS A 180 -4.74 -25.94 20.67
CA HIS A 180 -6.00 -26.47 20.19
C HIS A 180 -6.26 -27.89 20.71
N GLN A 181 -5.23 -28.72 20.87
CA GLN A 181 -5.36 -30.03 21.51
C GLN A 181 -5.75 -29.91 22.99
N LEU A 182 -5.18 -28.94 23.71
CA LEU A 182 -5.57 -28.63 25.09
C LEU A 182 -7.02 -28.13 25.17
N GLU A 183 -7.43 -27.23 24.27
CA GLU A 183 -8.81 -26.74 24.19
C GLU A 183 -9.79 -27.87 23.83
N ILE A 184 -9.45 -28.73 22.87
CA ILE A 184 -10.27 -29.90 22.52
C ILE A 184 -10.40 -30.83 23.72
N LYS A 185 -9.33 -31.02 24.49
CA LYS A 185 -9.37 -31.86 25.70
C LYS A 185 -10.28 -31.25 26.77
N ASP A 186 -10.14 -29.95 27.05
CA ASP A 186 -11.00 -29.23 28.00
C ASP A 186 -12.46 -29.24 27.55
N LEU A 187 -12.72 -28.97 26.28
CA LEU A 187 -14.05 -29.05 25.67
C LEU A 187 -14.62 -30.47 25.76
N LYS A 188 -13.82 -31.51 25.54
CA LYS A 188 -14.28 -32.91 25.68
C LYS A 188 -14.60 -33.26 27.14
N GLU A 189 -13.81 -32.79 28.10
CA GLU A 189 -14.09 -32.97 29.53
C GLU A 189 -15.34 -32.21 29.94
N ARG A 190 -15.51 -30.99 29.43
CA ARG A 190 -16.70 -30.16 29.65
C ARG A 190 -17.93 -30.73 28.98
N VAL A 191 -17.82 -31.26 27.76
CA VAL A 191 -18.91 -31.97 27.06
C VAL A 191 -19.27 -33.22 27.83
N ARG A 192 -18.32 -34.05 28.28
CA ARG A 192 -18.66 -35.21 29.13
C ARG A 192 -19.30 -34.81 30.45
N SER A 193 -18.84 -33.73 31.09
CA SER A 193 -19.45 -33.18 32.30
C SER A 193 -20.87 -32.69 32.04
N LEU A 194 -21.08 -32.00 30.90
CA LEU A 194 -22.38 -31.50 30.47
C LEU A 194 -23.32 -32.63 30.03
N GLU A 195 -22.83 -33.67 29.37
CA GLU A 195 -23.53 -34.89 28.95
C GLU A 195 -23.93 -35.71 30.18
N SER A 196 -23.01 -35.93 31.12
CA SER A 196 -23.32 -36.52 32.43
C SER A 196 -24.36 -35.68 33.19
N SER A 197 -24.32 -34.35 33.05
CA SER A 197 -25.32 -33.45 33.63
C SER A 197 -26.65 -33.42 32.86
N LEU A 198 -26.65 -33.78 31.57
CA LEU A 198 -27.81 -33.80 30.66
C LEU A 198 -28.59 -35.11 30.78
N VAL A 199 -27.90 -36.23 30.97
CA VAL A 199 -28.52 -37.55 31.13
C VAL A 199 -29.25 -37.67 32.48
N ASP A 200 -28.88 -36.88 33.49
CA ASP A 200 -29.49 -36.90 34.83
C ASP A 200 -30.64 -35.90 35.07
N ASN A 201 -30.95 -34.95 34.16
CA ASN A 201 -31.98 -33.93 34.42
C ASN A 201 -32.73 -33.47 33.15
N SER A 202 -33.93 -33.99 32.90
CA SER A 202 -34.87 -33.52 31.87
C SER A 202 -35.63 -32.23 32.25
N ASP A 203 -35.10 -31.44 33.19
CA ASP A 203 -35.60 -30.12 33.59
C ASP A 203 -34.40 -29.18 33.43
N ASP A 204 -34.42 -28.29 32.43
CA ASP A 204 -33.35 -27.31 32.09
C ASP A 204 -32.95 -26.38 33.26
N PHE A 205 -33.56 -26.56 34.42
CA PHE A 205 -33.24 -25.92 35.67
C PHE A 205 -31.92 -26.42 36.27
N ARG A 206 -30.83 -25.70 36.01
CA ARG A 206 -29.53 -25.87 36.68
C ARG A 206 -29.31 -24.79 37.75
N PRO A 207 -29.81 -24.98 38.98
CA PRO A 207 -29.48 -24.07 40.07
C PRO A 207 -27.97 -24.02 40.30
N ALA A 208 -27.45 -22.86 40.71
CA ALA A 208 -26.12 -22.79 41.28
C ALA A 208 -26.02 -23.79 42.46
N THR A 209 -24.94 -24.55 42.53
CA THR A 209 -24.71 -25.48 43.63
C THR A 209 -24.51 -24.71 44.93
N ASP A 210 -24.77 -25.36 46.07
CA ASP A 210 -24.56 -24.74 47.39
C ASP A 210 -23.11 -24.25 47.54
N ASP A 211 -22.13 -25.01 47.02
CA ASP A 211 -20.71 -24.62 47.02
C ASP A 211 -20.43 -23.39 46.17
N LEU A 212 -21.06 -23.26 45.00
CA LEU A 212 -20.89 -22.09 44.13
C LEU A 212 -21.45 -20.83 44.80
N LEU A 213 -22.62 -20.94 45.41
CA LEU A 213 -23.24 -19.83 46.14
C LEU A 213 -22.45 -19.46 47.40
N LYS A 214 -21.95 -20.46 48.13
CA LYS A 214 -21.06 -20.27 49.28
C LYS A 214 -19.79 -19.53 48.86
N ASN A 215 -19.12 -19.98 47.80
CA ASN A 215 -17.92 -19.34 47.27
C ASN A 215 -18.19 -17.89 46.82
N SER A 216 -19.32 -17.65 46.15
CA SER A 216 -19.72 -16.31 45.72
C SER A 216 -19.98 -15.38 46.91
N TYR A 217 -20.60 -15.91 47.97
CA TYR A 217 -20.81 -15.21 49.23
C TYR A 217 -19.49 -14.90 49.95
N GLU A 218 -18.58 -15.87 50.07
CA GLU A 218 -17.26 -15.69 50.69
C GLU A 218 -16.40 -14.67 49.91
N GLN A 219 -16.45 -14.70 48.58
CA GLN A 219 -15.80 -13.69 47.73
C GLN A 219 -16.37 -12.28 47.93
N LEU A 220 -17.68 -12.17 48.18
CA LEU A 220 -18.32 -10.90 48.51
C LEU A 220 -17.85 -10.40 49.89
N SER A 221 -17.80 -11.29 50.88
CA SER A 221 -17.27 -11.00 52.22
C SER A 221 -15.81 -10.52 52.17
N LEU A 222 -14.96 -11.25 51.44
CA LEU A 222 -13.55 -10.90 51.25
C LEU A 222 -13.37 -9.55 50.55
N ALA A 223 -14.25 -9.21 49.59
CA ALA A 223 -14.21 -7.89 48.93
C ALA A 223 -14.51 -6.75 49.91
N ILE A 224 -15.50 -6.91 50.78
CA ILE A 224 -15.82 -5.94 51.85
C ILE A 224 -14.64 -5.83 52.84
N GLU A 225 -14.08 -6.96 53.25
CA GLU A 225 -12.88 -7.01 54.08
C GLU A 225 -11.70 -6.26 53.43
N THR A 226 -11.46 -6.49 52.15
CA THR A 226 -10.39 -5.85 51.39
C THR A 226 -10.59 -4.34 51.31
N ILE A 227 -11.80 -3.87 51.03
CA ILE A 227 -12.12 -2.43 50.98
C ILE A 227 -11.90 -1.80 52.36
N THR A 228 -12.47 -2.41 53.41
CA THR A 228 -12.36 -1.88 54.77
C THR A 228 -10.95 -1.93 55.36
N HIS A 229 -10.12 -2.91 54.97
CA HIS A 229 -8.73 -3.01 55.41
C HIS A 229 -7.80 -1.99 54.73
N ASN A 230 -8.04 -1.68 53.46
CA ASN A 230 -7.23 -0.72 52.70
C ASN A 230 -7.57 0.74 53.01
N LEU A 231 -8.67 0.99 53.73
CA LEU A 231 -9.07 2.32 54.15
C LEU A 231 -8.38 2.70 55.47
N ARG A 232 -7.68 3.84 55.43
CA ARG A 232 -7.24 4.52 56.66
C ARG A 232 -8.44 5.25 57.24
N VAL A 233 -9.16 4.61 58.14
CA VAL A 233 -10.26 5.23 58.89
C VAL A 233 -9.70 6.43 59.67
N VAL A 234 -10.12 7.64 59.30
CA VAL A 234 -9.61 8.88 59.90
C VAL A 234 -10.48 9.30 61.08
N ASP A 235 -11.80 9.34 60.87
CA ASP A 235 -12.74 9.70 61.92
C ASP A 235 -14.12 9.12 61.60
N PHE A 236 -14.81 8.57 62.61
CA PHE A 236 -16.22 8.28 62.49
C PHE A 236 -16.97 9.51 62.99
N PRO A 237 -17.66 10.26 62.12
CA PRO A 237 -18.37 11.44 62.58
C PRO A 237 -19.38 11.01 63.65
N ARG A 238 -19.41 11.75 64.76
CA ARG A 238 -20.34 11.49 65.89
C ARG A 238 -21.83 11.60 65.50
N SER A 239 -22.12 11.93 64.24
CA SER A 239 -23.46 11.91 63.67
C SER A 239 -24.01 10.48 63.68
N SER A 240 -25.12 10.32 64.38
CA SER A 240 -25.80 9.10 64.83
C SER A 240 -26.17 8.04 63.78
N ASN A 241 -25.84 8.20 62.50
CA ASN A 241 -26.33 7.30 61.45
C ASN A 241 -25.40 6.11 61.17
N LEU A 242 -24.08 6.29 61.36
CA LEU A 242 -23.09 5.23 61.12
C LEU A 242 -22.77 4.41 62.38
N ASP A 243 -22.92 5.04 63.55
CA ASP A 243 -22.79 4.42 64.86
C ASP A 243 -24.00 4.77 65.74
N PRO A 244 -25.22 4.32 65.36
CA PRO A 244 -26.44 4.63 66.12
C PRO A 244 -26.40 4.10 67.56
N ASP A 245 -25.53 3.13 67.79
CA ASP A 245 -25.46 2.30 68.97
C ASP A 245 -24.29 2.68 69.90
N GLY A 246 -23.47 3.66 69.52
CA GLY A 246 -22.29 4.07 70.28
C GLY A 246 -21.24 2.96 70.42
N PHE A 247 -21.12 2.08 69.43
CA PHE A 247 -20.13 1.01 69.38
C PHE A 247 -18.72 1.55 69.61
N LEU A 248 -18.33 2.63 68.92
CA LEU A 248 -16.99 3.24 69.05
C LEU A 248 -16.83 4.12 70.29
N GLN A 249 -17.92 4.44 70.99
CA GLN A 249 -17.83 5.07 72.32
C GLN A 249 -17.52 4.05 73.40
N THR A 250 -17.97 2.81 73.20
CA THR A 250 -17.83 1.72 74.17
C THR A 250 -16.59 0.87 73.90
N HIS A 251 -16.13 0.81 72.65
CA HIS A 251 -14.99 -0.01 72.21
C HIS A 251 -13.87 0.86 71.62
N GLU A 252 -12.67 0.31 71.51
CA GLU A 252 -11.51 1.05 71.01
C GLU A 252 -11.71 1.50 69.55
N ARG A 253 -11.15 2.66 69.19
CA ARG A 253 -11.17 3.18 67.81
C ARG A 253 -10.49 2.25 66.80
N THR A 254 -9.61 1.36 67.25
CA THR A 254 -8.96 0.31 66.45
C THR A 254 -9.98 -0.67 65.86
N GLU A 255 -11.18 -0.76 66.45
CA GLU A 255 -12.28 -1.65 66.02
C GLU A 255 -13.23 -1.01 65.01
N ALA A 256 -12.93 0.21 64.57
CA ALA A 256 -13.71 0.94 63.58
C ALA A 256 -13.85 0.20 62.23
N LYS A 257 -12.90 -0.67 61.90
CA LYS A 257 -12.98 -1.57 60.73
C LYS A 257 -14.16 -2.53 60.81
N PHE A 258 -14.51 -3.04 62.00
CA PHE A 258 -15.62 -3.97 62.19
C PHE A 258 -16.97 -3.27 62.03
N LEU A 259 -17.08 -2.05 62.57
CA LEU A 259 -18.24 -1.20 62.32
C LEU A 259 -18.41 -0.89 60.84
N LEU A 260 -17.33 -0.49 60.15
CA LEU A 260 -17.39 -0.20 58.72
C LEU A 260 -17.86 -1.40 57.90
N ARG A 261 -17.35 -2.62 58.20
CA ARG A 261 -17.81 -3.87 57.57
C ARG A 261 -19.30 -4.09 57.80
N SER A 262 -19.76 -3.92 59.03
CA SER A 262 -21.16 -4.08 59.41
C SER A 262 -22.07 -3.13 58.64
N VAL A 263 -21.69 -1.85 58.54
CA VAL A 263 -22.45 -0.82 57.83
C VAL A 263 -22.51 -1.10 56.33
N ILE A 264 -21.40 -1.49 55.70
CA ILE A 264 -21.39 -1.87 54.27
C ILE A 264 -22.30 -3.08 54.02
N TRP A 265 -22.21 -4.12 54.87
CA TRP A 265 -23.10 -5.26 54.82
C TRP A 265 -24.57 -4.88 55.00
N GLN A 266 -24.86 -3.92 55.89
CA GLN A 266 -26.21 -3.41 56.09
C GLN A 266 -26.73 -2.71 54.82
N GLN A 267 -25.92 -1.93 54.12
CA GLN A 267 -26.30 -1.32 52.84
C GLN A 267 -26.58 -2.39 51.77
N ILE A 268 -25.68 -3.37 51.61
CA ILE A 268 -25.86 -4.48 50.67
C ILE A 268 -27.11 -5.29 51.01
N ARG A 269 -27.33 -5.59 52.30
CA ARG A 269 -28.50 -6.34 52.75
C ARG A 269 -29.78 -5.56 52.53
N ASN A 270 -29.84 -4.28 52.89
CA ASN A 270 -31.03 -3.46 52.69
C ASN A 270 -31.32 -3.20 51.20
N GLY A 271 -30.28 -3.17 50.38
CA GLY A 271 -30.38 -2.94 48.94
C GLY A 271 -30.77 -4.18 48.15
N PHE A 272 -30.04 -5.28 48.31
CA PHE A 272 -30.18 -6.49 47.48
C PHE A 272 -30.83 -7.69 48.18
N PHE A 273 -30.72 -7.78 49.51
CA PHE A 273 -31.16 -8.94 50.30
C PHE A 273 -32.23 -8.58 51.34
N CYS A 274 -32.99 -7.52 51.09
CA CYS A 274 -34.00 -7.00 52.01
C CYS A 274 -35.23 -7.90 52.12
N SER A 275 -35.40 -8.79 51.15
CA SER A 275 -36.45 -9.80 51.09
C SER A 275 -35.84 -11.14 50.73
N PRO A 276 -36.33 -12.26 51.29
CA PRO A 276 -35.88 -13.60 50.91
C PRO A 276 -36.19 -13.90 49.45
N PHE A 277 -35.75 -15.06 48.98
CA PHE A 277 -36.07 -15.57 47.64
C PHE A 277 -35.54 -14.70 46.48
N GLY A 278 -34.53 -13.87 46.74
CA GLY A 278 -33.96 -12.93 45.76
C GLY A 278 -34.87 -11.75 45.40
N LEU A 279 -36.03 -11.60 46.04
CA LEU A 279 -36.99 -10.52 45.73
C LEU A 279 -36.42 -9.12 45.99
N GLY A 280 -35.36 -9.00 46.78
CA GLY A 280 -34.61 -7.76 46.98
C GLY A 280 -33.62 -7.42 45.86
N ALA A 281 -33.34 -8.32 44.91
CA ALA A 281 -32.25 -8.12 43.95
C ALA A 281 -32.41 -6.87 43.05
N LEU A 282 -33.66 -6.42 42.85
CA LEU A 282 -34.00 -5.24 42.07
C LEU A 282 -34.28 -4.00 42.95
N GLY A 283 -33.96 -4.07 44.24
CA GLY A 283 -34.18 -3.01 45.21
C GLY A 283 -35.50 -3.11 45.98
N PRO A 284 -35.57 -2.55 47.21
CA PRO A 284 -36.74 -2.61 48.08
C PRO A 284 -37.96 -1.85 47.57
N GLY A 285 -37.77 -0.92 46.62
CA GLY A 285 -38.81 -0.06 46.07
C GLY A 285 -39.43 -0.59 44.78
N GLU A 286 -39.21 0.12 43.67
CA GLU A 286 -39.88 -0.18 42.39
C GLU A 286 -39.60 -1.60 41.89
N GLY A 287 -38.36 -2.07 41.94
CA GLY A 287 -38.01 -3.39 41.40
C GLY A 287 -38.74 -4.55 42.09
N LYS A 288 -38.76 -4.57 43.42
CA LYS A 288 -39.56 -5.53 44.19
C LYS A 288 -41.04 -5.45 43.86
N ARG A 289 -41.61 -4.24 43.78
CA ARG A 289 -43.00 -4.03 43.38
C ARG A 289 -43.29 -4.63 42.00
N ARG A 290 -42.41 -4.42 41.01
CA ARG A 290 -42.53 -5.00 39.66
C ARG A 290 -42.52 -6.53 39.67
N LEU A 291 -41.66 -7.15 40.48
CA LEU A 291 -41.63 -8.62 40.61
C LEU A 291 -42.94 -9.17 41.19
N LEU A 292 -43.46 -8.50 42.23
CA LEU A 292 -44.74 -8.88 42.83
C LEU A 292 -45.91 -8.68 41.86
N GLU A 293 -45.91 -7.59 41.07
CA GLU A 293 -46.87 -7.37 40.00
C GLU A 293 -46.83 -8.51 38.96
N LEU A 294 -45.65 -8.93 38.52
CA LEU A 294 -45.48 -10.07 37.60
C LEU A 294 -46.02 -11.37 38.19
N TRP A 295 -45.76 -11.62 39.47
CA TRP A 295 -46.27 -12.79 40.19
C TRP A 295 -47.80 -12.81 40.23
N ILE A 296 -48.41 -11.69 40.60
CA ILE A 296 -49.87 -11.55 40.67
C ILE A 296 -50.49 -11.81 39.29
N GLN A 297 -49.90 -11.26 38.22
CA GLN A 297 -50.40 -11.48 36.86
C GLN A 297 -50.27 -12.95 36.44
N TYR A 298 -49.13 -13.58 36.72
CA TYR A 298 -48.95 -15.00 36.44
C TYR A 298 -50.00 -15.86 37.17
N ARG A 299 -50.23 -15.61 38.46
CA ARG A 299 -51.21 -16.36 39.26
C ARG A 299 -52.64 -16.23 38.72
N ARG A 300 -53.00 -15.04 38.20
CA ARG A 300 -54.29 -14.81 37.53
C ARG A 300 -54.43 -15.62 36.25
N LEU A 301 -53.35 -15.75 35.46
CA LEU A 301 -53.36 -16.49 34.19
C LEU A 301 -53.53 -17.99 34.38
N ILE A 302 -52.93 -18.58 35.42
CA ILE A 302 -52.98 -20.03 35.68
C ILE A 302 -54.28 -20.49 36.38
N GLY A 303 -55.28 -19.62 36.52
CA GLY A 303 -56.58 -19.98 37.08
C GLY A 303 -56.56 -20.27 38.58
N GLY A 304 -55.51 -19.87 39.30
CA GLY A 304 -55.51 -19.91 40.76
C GLY A 304 -56.64 -19.01 41.27
N SER A 305 -57.49 -19.53 42.17
CA SER A 305 -58.48 -18.68 42.84
C SER A 305 -57.78 -17.42 43.34
N PRO A 306 -58.26 -16.21 42.99
CA PRO A 306 -57.64 -14.99 43.46
C PRO A 306 -57.53 -15.09 44.98
N PRO A 307 -56.40 -14.71 45.60
CA PRO A 307 -56.36 -14.59 47.05
C PRO A 307 -57.57 -13.75 47.49
N PRO A 308 -58.27 -14.08 48.59
CA PRO A 308 -59.61 -13.56 48.90
C PRO A 308 -59.76 -12.03 49.02
N THR A 309 -58.73 -11.23 48.78
CA THR A 309 -58.71 -9.82 49.14
C THR A 309 -57.81 -8.91 48.29
N VAL A 310 -57.22 -9.37 47.17
CA VAL A 310 -56.44 -8.47 46.30
C VAL A 310 -57.26 -8.01 45.10
N SER A 311 -58.38 -7.34 45.38
CA SER A 311 -59.24 -6.64 44.43
C SER A 311 -58.82 -5.18 44.25
N ILE A 312 -57.52 -4.88 44.35
CA ILE A 312 -57.02 -3.50 44.29
C ILE A 312 -56.47 -3.22 42.88
N PRO A 313 -56.86 -2.11 42.23
CA PRO A 313 -56.32 -1.68 40.95
C PRO A 313 -54.79 -1.53 40.96
N LEU A 314 -54.14 -1.67 39.80
CA LEU A 314 -52.71 -1.36 39.65
C LEU A 314 -52.43 0.08 40.13
N GLY A 315 -51.69 0.24 41.23
CA GLY A 315 -51.21 1.55 41.70
C GLY A 315 -51.44 1.85 43.19
N GLU A 316 -52.32 1.12 43.88
CA GLU A 316 -52.71 1.39 45.27
C GLU A 316 -52.48 0.18 46.21
N TYR A 317 -51.43 -0.61 45.99
CA TYR A 317 -51.15 -1.77 46.83
C TYR A 317 -50.66 -1.35 48.24
N ASP A 318 -51.26 -1.93 49.28
CA ASP A 318 -50.59 -2.05 50.58
C ASP A 318 -49.44 -3.06 50.45
N VAL A 319 -48.27 -2.55 50.02
CA VAL A 319 -47.08 -3.34 49.67
C VAL A 319 -46.67 -4.29 50.81
N PRO A 320 -46.66 -3.90 52.09
CA PRO A 320 -46.40 -4.82 53.21
C PRO A 320 -47.33 -6.04 53.30
N ALA A 321 -48.64 -5.85 53.11
CA ALA A 321 -49.61 -6.94 53.18
C ALA A 321 -49.44 -7.91 52.01
N VAL A 322 -49.31 -7.38 50.80
CA VAL A 322 -49.08 -8.16 49.58
C VAL A 322 -47.75 -8.91 49.64
N GLU A 323 -46.71 -8.28 50.20
CA GLU A 323 -45.41 -8.88 50.40
C GLU A 323 -45.50 -10.09 51.33
N LYS A 324 -46.14 -9.95 52.49
CA LYS A 324 -46.28 -11.05 53.44
C LYS A 324 -46.99 -12.24 52.82
N ASP A 325 -48.13 -11.98 52.18
CA ASP A 325 -48.91 -13.03 51.50
C ASP A 325 -48.12 -13.68 50.36
N SER A 326 -47.35 -12.90 49.60
CA SER A 326 -46.54 -13.43 48.49
C SER A 326 -45.36 -14.27 48.98
N ILE A 327 -44.67 -13.83 50.03
CA ILE A 327 -43.55 -14.56 50.64
C ILE A 327 -44.06 -15.88 51.23
N ASP A 328 -45.20 -15.88 51.92
CA ASP A 328 -45.76 -17.09 52.52
C ASP A 328 -46.20 -18.12 51.46
N VAL A 329 -46.64 -17.67 50.29
CA VAL A 329 -46.88 -18.57 49.14
C VAL A 329 -45.58 -19.23 48.69
N PHE A 330 -44.47 -18.50 48.54
CA PHE A 330 -43.19 -19.11 48.18
C PHE A 330 -42.64 -20.08 49.24
N ARG A 331 -43.05 -19.97 50.49
CA ARG A 331 -42.68 -20.94 51.53
C ARG A 331 -43.45 -22.25 51.46
N SER A 332 -44.62 -22.25 50.84
CA SER A 332 -45.57 -23.37 50.87
C SER A 332 -45.84 -23.99 49.50
N ASP A 333 -45.55 -23.28 48.42
CA ASP A 333 -45.90 -23.66 47.05
C ASP A 333 -44.65 -23.88 46.17
N LYS A 334 -44.49 -25.12 45.71
CA LYS A 334 -43.37 -25.56 44.85
C LYS A 334 -43.48 -24.98 43.44
N GLU A 335 -44.69 -24.83 42.90
CA GLU A 335 -44.92 -24.27 41.56
C GLU A 335 -44.67 -22.76 41.56
N ALA A 336 -45.04 -22.07 42.66
CA ALA A 336 -44.67 -20.67 42.85
C ALA A 336 -43.14 -20.48 42.85
N ASN A 337 -42.40 -21.37 43.54
CA ASN A 337 -40.93 -21.36 43.52
C ASN A 337 -40.35 -21.66 42.14
N LYS A 338 -40.94 -22.59 41.38
CA LYS A 338 -40.53 -22.91 40.01
C LYS A 338 -40.70 -21.69 39.09
N TRP A 339 -41.84 -21.01 39.17
CA TRP A 339 -42.09 -19.78 38.41
C TRP A 339 -41.08 -18.67 38.78
N ARG A 340 -40.90 -18.42 40.08
CA ARG A 340 -40.00 -17.38 40.58
C ARG A 340 -38.59 -17.63 40.07
N SER A 341 -38.10 -18.84 40.31
CA SER A 341 -36.79 -19.30 39.87
C SER A 341 -36.57 -19.09 38.37
N SER A 342 -37.53 -19.49 37.54
CA SER A 342 -37.49 -19.30 36.08
C SER A 342 -37.48 -17.81 35.69
N THR A 343 -38.24 -16.99 36.42
CA THR A 343 -38.29 -15.53 36.21
C THR A 343 -36.93 -14.88 36.48
N PHE A 344 -36.26 -15.25 37.57
CA PHE A 344 -34.91 -14.76 37.87
C PHE A 344 -33.86 -15.26 36.87
N GLN A 345 -34.00 -16.48 36.35
CA GLN A 345 -33.14 -16.97 35.27
C GLN A 345 -33.30 -16.14 33.99
N ALA A 346 -34.54 -15.81 33.62
CA ALA A 346 -34.84 -14.95 32.49
C ALA A 346 -34.28 -13.54 32.67
N ILE A 347 -34.41 -12.95 33.87
CA ILE A 347 -33.82 -11.65 34.21
C ILE A 347 -32.30 -11.70 34.09
N MET A 348 -31.65 -12.71 34.68
CA MET A 348 -30.19 -12.87 34.61
C MET A 348 -29.71 -13.05 33.16
N SER A 349 -30.42 -13.85 32.36
CA SER A 349 -30.10 -14.03 30.94
C SER A 349 -30.26 -12.72 30.16
N ALA A 350 -31.33 -11.98 30.39
CA ALA A 350 -31.56 -10.67 29.79
C ALA A 350 -30.44 -9.69 30.15
N LEU A 351 -30.03 -9.62 31.42
CA LEU A 351 -28.92 -8.76 31.87
C LEU A 351 -27.59 -9.13 31.20
N LYS A 352 -27.29 -10.43 31.03
CA LYS A 352 -26.07 -10.88 30.33
C LYS A 352 -26.12 -10.57 28.83
N SER A 353 -27.29 -10.63 28.21
CA SER A 353 -27.49 -10.27 26.80
C SER A 353 -27.50 -8.75 26.56
N ALA A 354 -27.91 -7.94 27.54
CA ALA A 354 -28.02 -6.49 27.45
C ALA A 354 -26.68 -5.75 27.34
N ASN A 355 -25.54 -6.48 27.36
CA ASN A 355 -24.28 -5.96 26.84
C ASN A 355 -24.39 -5.55 25.34
N SER A 356 -25.44 -5.96 24.62
CA SER A 356 -25.96 -5.25 23.46
C SER A 356 -27.07 -4.27 23.92
N LYS A 357 -26.74 -2.97 24.00
CA LYS A 357 -27.55 -1.90 24.63
C LYS A 357 -28.98 -1.69 24.11
N ASP A 358 -29.48 -2.44 23.14
CA ASP A 358 -30.58 -1.95 22.30
C ASP A 358 -31.99 -2.55 22.49
N HIS A 359 -32.25 -3.77 22.99
CA HIS A 359 -33.54 -4.40 22.65
C HIS A 359 -34.38 -5.14 23.72
N LEU A 360 -34.16 -4.96 25.03
CA LEU A 360 -35.08 -5.54 26.03
C LEU A 360 -35.62 -4.46 26.99
N GLY A 361 -36.94 -4.26 26.93
CA GLY A 361 -37.68 -3.15 27.54
C GLY A 361 -37.43 -2.93 29.03
N GLY A 362 -37.41 -1.66 29.43
CA GLY A 362 -37.06 -1.15 30.77
C GLY A 362 -37.99 -1.53 31.93
N GLY A 363 -38.72 -2.64 31.87
CA GLY A 363 -39.66 -3.03 32.92
C GLY A 363 -38.97 -3.48 34.22
N VAL A 364 -37.96 -4.35 34.12
CA VAL A 364 -37.29 -4.99 35.27
C VAL A 364 -35.79 -4.70 35.30
N ILE A 365 -35.21 -4.43 34.13
CA ILE A 365 -33.78 -4.12 33.97
C ILE A 365 -33.44 -2.74 34.54
N THR A 366 -34.28 -1.72 34.30
CA THR A 366 -34.03 -0.36 34.80
C THR A 366 -34.03 -0.29 36.33
N PRO A 367 -34.99 -0.89 37.06
CA PRO A 367 -34.92 -0.96 38.52
C PRO A 367 -33.66 -1.64 39.07
N TYR A 368 -33.15 -2.68 38.40
CA TYR A 368 -31.91 -3.35 38.80
C TYR A 368 -30.72 -2.38 38.80
N PHE A 369 -30.48 -1.69 37.67
CA PHE A 369 -29.36 -0.75 37.56
C PHE A 369 -29.53 0.46 38.47
N ASN A 370 -30.75 1.01 38.59
CA ASN A 370 -31.01 2.12 39.52
C ASN A 370 -30.70 1.72 40.98
N ASN A 371 -31.08 0.52 41.40
CA ASN A 371 -30.75 0.01 42.73
C ASN A 371 -29.24 -0.18 42.91
N ARG A 372 -28.57 -0.70 41.88
CA ARG A 372 -27.12 -0.88 41.86
C ARG A 372 -26.40 0.45 42.07
N ASP A 373 -26.77 1.46 41.30
CA ASP A 373 -26.17 2.79 41.34
C ASP A 373 -26.46 3.47 42.68
N GLN A 374 -27.68 3.34 43.20
CA GLN A 374 -28.04 3.87 44.52
C GLN A 374 -27.20 3.24 45.65
N ILE A 375 -27.00 1.92 45.66
CA ILE A 375 -26.22 1.23 46.69
C ILE A 375 -24.74 1.59 46.57
N HIS A 376 -24.23 1.69 45.34
CA HIS A 376 -22.90 2.15 45.04
C HIS A 376 -22.64 3.55 45.64
N ASP A 377 -23.52 4.50 45.34
CA ASP A 377 -23.39 5.89 45.80
C ASP A 377 -23.53 5.99 47.32
N ASN A 378 -24.44 5.21 47.93
CA ASN A 378 -24.57 5.13 49.38
C ASN A 378 -23.29 4.63 50.05
N ILE A 379 -22.68 3.56 49.52
CA ILE A 379 -21.43 3.01 50.07
C ILE A 379 -20.29 4.01 49.90
N LEU A 380 -20.11 4.61 48.72
CA LEU A 380 -19.08 5.63 48.53
C LEU A 380 -19.28 6.83 49.45
N SER A 381 -20.52 7.28 49.65
CA SER A 381 -20.83 8.36 50.60
C SER A 381 -20.44 8.00 52.03
N ILE A 382 -20.68 6.76 52.46
CA ILE A 382 -20.27 6.26 53.78
C ILE A 382 -18.75 6.22 53.90
N LEU A 383 -18.06 5.72 52.87
CA LEU A 383 -16.59 5.68 52.86
C LEU A 383 -16.00 7.09 52.92
N ASP A 384 -16.60 8.07 52.24
CA ASP A 384 -16.10 9.45 52.17
C ASP A 384 -16.31 10.16 53.52
N GLN A 385 -17.42 9.87 54.19
CA GLN A 385 -17.69 10.36 55.55
C GLN A 385 -16.68 9.86 56.58
N VAL A 386 -16.21 8.61 56.45
CA VAL A 386 -15.33 7.95 57.43
C VAL A 386 -13.84 8.13 57.12
N ALA A 387 -13.52 8.33 55.85
CA ALA A 387 -12.16 8.49 55.35
C ALA A 387 -12.08 9.56 54.24
N PRO A 388 -12.39 10.84 54.56
CA PRO A 388 -12.46 11.90 53.56
C PRO A 388 -11.12 12.06 52.85
N GLY A 389 -11.17 12.14 51.51
CA GLY A 389 -9.97 12.23 50.66
C GLY A 389 -9.10 10.98 50.60
N SER A 390 -9.53 9.86 51.21
CA SER A 390 -8.81 8.57 51.17
C SER A 390 -9.43 7.59 50.17
N ILE A 391 -10.55 7.94 49.53
CA ILE A 391 -11.13 7.14 48.44
C ILE A 391 -10.29 7.37 47.19
N THR A 392 -9.43 6.41 46.88
CA THR A 392 -8.71 6.35 45.61
C THR A 392 -9.60 5.77 44.51
N GLU A 393 -9.23 5.99 43.24
CA GLU A 393 -9.90 5.37 42.09
C GLU A 393 -9.97 3.84 42.20
N ASP A 394 -8.90 3.21 42.70
CA ASP A 394 -8.85 1.76 42.97
C ASP A 394 -9.91 1.30 44.00
N ILE A 395 -10.18 2.11 45.03
CA ILE A 395 -11.25 1.80 46.00
C ILE A 395 -12.62 1.97 45.33
N GLY A 396 -12.81 3.01 44.52
CA GLY A 396 -14.02 3.20 43.71
C GLY A 396 -14.32 2.00 42.81
N ASP A 397 -13.30 1.51 42.08
CA ASP A 397 -13.40 0.31 41.23
C ASP A 397 -13.72 -0.96 42.03
N LYS A 398 -13.13 -1.11 43.21
CA LYS A 398 -13.42 -2.24 44.11
C LYS A 398 -14.86 -2.19 44.61
N VAL A 399 -15.37 -1.00 44.95
CA VAL A 399 -16.79 -0.82 45.33
C VAL A 399 -17.69 -1.14 44.15
N SER A 400 -17.41 -0.65 42.94
CA SER A 400 -18.18 -1.02 41.74
C SER A 400 -18.27 -2.54 41.55
N LYS A 401 -17.13 -3.24 41.58
CA LYS A 401 -17.07 -4.72 41.48
C LYS A 401 -17.79 -5.42 42.63
N LEU A 402 -17.73 -4.86 43.84
CA LEU A 402 -18.45 -5.37 45.01
C LEU A 402 -19.97 -5.32 44.76
N ILE A 403 -20.48 -4.20 44.26
CA ILE A 403 -21.91 -4.02 44.01
C ILE A 403 -22.38 -4.93 42.88
N ASP A 404 -21.59 -5.08 41.82
CA ASP A 404 -21.88 -6.03 40.74
C ASP A 404 -22.02 -7.46 41.28
N ARG A 405 -21.07 -7.91 42.11
CA ARG A 405 -21.11 -9.23 42.74
C ARG A 405 -22.30 -9.41 43.67
N ALA A 406 -22.63 -8.39 44.45
CA ALA A 406 -23.78 -8.43 45.35
C ALA A 406 -25.11 -8.55 44.58
N GLY A 407 -25.27 -7.77 43.52
CA GLY A 407 -26.42 -7.84 42.64
C GLY A 407 -26.55 -9.19 41.93
N GLU A 408 -25.45 -9.71 41.38
CA GLU A 408 -25.44 -11.03 40.75
C GLU A 408 -25.79 -12.14 41.76
N LEU A 409 -25.20 -12.11 42.96
CA LEU A 409 -25.49 -13.08 44.02
C LEU A 409 -26.96 -13.04 44.45
N ALA A 410 -27.54 -11.85 44.56
CA ALA A 410 -28.96 -11.70 44.91
C ALA A 410 -29.90 -12.26 43.83
N LEU A 411 -29.56 -12.07 42.54
CA LEU A 411 -30.27 -12.70 41.43
C LEU A 411 -30.10 -14.23 41.46
N GLN A 412 -28.90 -14.73 41.76
CA GLN A 412 -28.66 -16.17 41.93
C GLN A 412 -29.48 -16.76 43.09
N PHE A 413 -29.68 -16.02 44.18
CA PHE A 413 -30.61 -16.42 45.25
C PHE A 413 -32.04 -16.53 44.73
N GLY A 414 -32.44 -15.60 43.85
CA GLY A 414 -33.73 -15.64 43.17
C GLY A 414 -33.91 -16.81 42.21
N MET A 415 -32.82 -17.26 41.57
CA MET A 415 -32.82 -18.42 40.68
C MET A 415 -32.98 -19.74 41.44
N GLN A 416 -32.69 -19.81 42.75
CA GLN A 416 -32.89 -21.03 43.53
C GLN A 416 -34.36 -21.25 43.85
N ARG A 417 -34.84 -22.50 43.83
CA ARG A 417 -36.20 -22.83 44.27
C ARG A 417 -36.34 -22.80 45.80
N ALA A 418 -35.25 -23.00 46.54
CA ALA A 418 -35.21 -22.90 47.99
C ALA A 418 -35.27 -21.44 48.48
N GLU A 419 -35.63 -21.24 49.76
CA GLU A 419 -35.50 -19.93 50.41
C GLU A 419 -34.02 -19.69 50.71
N LEU A 420 -33.43 -18.69 50.07
CA LEU A 420 -32.10 -18.19 50.41
C LEU A 420 -32.19 -16.78 50.96
N GLY A 421 -31.29 -16.47 51.90
CA GLY A 421 -31.20 -15.13 52.45
C GLY A 421 -29.95 -14.91 53.29
N LEU A 422 -29.77 -13.64 53.66
CA LEU A 422 -28.76 -13.19 54.60
C LEU A 422 -29.42 -12.79 55.92
N ARG A 423 -28.91 -13.30 57.03
CA ARG A 423 -29.44 -13.00 58.37
C ARG A 423 -28.35 -12.44 59.25
N GLY A 424 -28.57 -11.25 59.82
CA GLY A 424 -27.69 -10.71 60.87
C GLY A 424 -28.09 -11.24 62.24
N ALA A 425 -27.14 -11.25 63.17
CA ALA A 425 -27.42 -11.51 64.57
C ALA A 425 -28.12 -10.30 65.20
N ILE A 426 -29.01 -10.57 66.17
CA ILE A 426 -29.75 -9.51 66.86
C ILE A 426 -28.84 -8.98 67.99
N LYS A 427 -28.57 -7.68 67.98
CA LYS A 427 -27.79 -7.02 69.03
C LYS A 427 -28.43 -7.24 70.41
N GLY A 428 -27.58 -7.45 71.43
CA GLY A 428 -27.98 -7.67 72.83
C GLY A 428 -28.50 -9.09 73.10
N VAL A 429 -28.57 -9.96 72.08
CA VAL A 429 -29.00 -11.35 72.25
C VAL A 429 -27.80 -12.23 72.56
N GLN A 430 -27.97 -13.12 73.53
CA GLN A 430 -27.03 -14.19 73.84
C GLN A 430 -27.10 -15.26 72.75
N MET A 431 -25.97 -15.54 72.10
CA MET A 431 -25.89 -16.43 70.95
C MET A 431 -24.78 -17.47 71.13
N ALA A 432 -25.10 -18.72 70.82
CA ALA A 432 -24.11 -19.78 70.82
C ALA A 432 -23.20 -19.66 69.59
N ILE A 433 -21.90 -19.52 69.81
CA ILE A 433 -20.85 -19.50 68.79
C ILE A 433 -20.69 -20.89 68.19
N GLY A 434 -20.48 -20.98 66.88
CA GLY A 434 -20.24 -22.23 66.16
C GLY A 434 -21.17 -22.38 64.97
N ARG A 435 -22.40 -22.88 65.16
CA ARG A 435 -23.24 -23.32 64.03
C ARG A 435 -23.60 -22.19 63.06
N ASP A 436 -24.16 -21.09 63.57
CA ASP A 436 -24.75 -20.02 62.76
C ASP A 436 -23.79 -18.83 62.62
N PHE A 437 -23.09 -18.51 63.70
CA PHE A 437 -22.16 -17.39 63.79
C PHE A 437 -20.88 -17.80 64.51
N ILE A 438 -19.77 -17.19 64.09
CA ILE A 438 -18.47 -17.26 64.76
C ILE A 438 -18.11 -15.90 65.37
N ASP A 439 -17.24 -15.90 66.38
CA ASP A 439 -16.70 -14.68 66.98
C ASP A 439 -15.57 -14.13 66.09
N CYS A 440 -15.52 -12.82 65.87
CA CYS A 440 -14.50 -12.24 64.99
C CYS A 440 -13.06 -12.29 65.53
N TYR A 441 -12.85 -12.62 66.80
CA TYR A 441 -11.52 -12.76 67.39
C TYR A 441 -11.10 -14.20 67.63
N ASP A 442 -12.06 -15.12 67.73
CA ASP A 442 -11.81 -16.47 68.22
C ASP A 442 -12.67 -17.49 67.47
N ASP A 443 -12.04 -18.23 66.56
CA ASP A 443 -12.66 -19.31 65.81
C ASP A 443 -12.83 -20.59 66.66
N ASP A 444 -12.14 -20.69 67.81
CA ASP A 444 -12.08 -21.88 68.66
C ASP A 444 -13.18 -21.91 69.74
N GLY A 445 -13.88 -20.80 69.98
CA GLY A 445 -14.95 -20.65 70.99
C GLY A 445 -16.25 -21.40 70.69
N GLN A 446 -16.22 -22.50 69.94
CA GLN A 446 -17.43 -23.25 69.56
C GLN A 446 -18.20 -23.75 70.80
N GLY A 447 -19.48 -23.43 70.86
CA GLY A 447 -20.39 -23.79 71.95
C GLY A 447 -20.50 -22.75 73.06
N GLU A 448 -19.63 -21.74 73.09
CA GLU A 448 -19.74 -20.64 74.04
C GLU A 448 -20.94 -19.74 73.71
N VAL A 449 -21.61 -19.26 74.74
CA VAL A 449 -22.71 -18.30 74.61
C VAL A 449 -22.17 -16.91 74.86
N LYS A 450 -22.24 -16.03 73.86
CA LYS A 450 -21.76 -14.65 73.94
C LYS A 450 -22.86 -13.66 73.57
N GLU A 451 -22.80 -12.47 74.16
CA GLU A 451 -23.70 -11.37 73.82
C GLU A 451 -23.27 -10.73 72.50
N VAL A 452 -24.19 -10.64 71.54
CA VAL A 452 -23.95 -10.00 70.24
C VAL A 452 -23.90 -8.48 70.43
N VAL A 453 -22.76 -7.86 70.16
CA VAL A 453 -22.62 -6.41 70.14
C VAL A 453 -22.87 -5.86 68.74
N LEU A 454 -22.29 -6.50 67.72
CA LEU A 454 -22.34 -6.06 66.34
C LEU A 454 -22.35 -7.28 65.40
N THR A 455 -23.19 -7.26 64.36
CA THR A 455 -23.05 -8.23 63.26
C THR A 455 -22.03 -7.69 62.27
N ILE A 456 -20.84 -8.27 62.22
CA ILE A 456 -19.79 -7.87 61.28
C ILE A 456 -20.10 -8.39 59.88
N THR A 457 -20.59 -9.62 59.78
CA THR A 457 -20.95 -10.27 58.53
C THR A 457 -22.18 -11.13 58.77
N PRO A 458 -23.24 -11.03 57.96
CA PRO A 458 -24.44 -11.84 58.15
C PRO A 458 -24.13 -13.33 57.94
N MET A 459 -24.99 -14.23 58.38
CA MET A 459 -24.93 -15.63 57.95
C MET A 459 -25.67 -15.79 56.60
N CYS A 460 -25.18 -16.69 55.76
CA CYS A 460 -25.87 -17.12 54.55
C CYS A 460 -26.61 -18.43 54.83
N TYR A 461 -27.92 -18.44 54.65
CA TYR A 461 -28.76 -19.60 54.95
C TYR A 461 -29.61 -20.04 53.75
N LYS A 462 -29.99 -21.31 53.80
CA LYS A 462 -30.92 -21.96 52.89
C LYS A 462 -32.01 -22.67 53.70
N ALA A 463 -33.27 -22.54 53.32
CA ALA A 463 -34.36 -23.36 53.85
C ALA A 463 -34.92 -24.27 52.76
N GLY A 464 -34.80 -25.58 52.97
CA GLY A 464 -35.24 -26.62 52.05
C GLY A 464 -34.37 -26.78 50.80
N ASP A 465 -34.80 -27.69 49.91
CA ASP A 465 -34.24 -27.89 48.57
C ASP A 465 -35.11 -27.25 47.47
N GLY A 466 -36.30 -26.73 47.82
CA GLY A 466 -37.24 -26.12 46.89
C GLY A 466 -37.97 -27.12 45.99
N ARG A 467 -37.78 -28.43 46.20
CA ARG A 467 -38.35 -29.54 45.40
C ARG A 467 -39.19 -30.46 46.27
N ASN A 468 -38.60 -31.07 47.28
CA ASN A 468 -39.25 -32.00 48.20
C ASN A 468 -39.42 -31.39 49.58
N ASP A 469 -38.46 -30.57 49.98
CA ASP A 469 -38.38 -29.90 51.27
C ASP A 469 -38.32 -28.38 51.08
N LEU A 470 -39.16 -27.65 51.81
CA LEU A 470 -39.25 -26.19 51.76
C LEU A 470 -38.77 -25.52 53.05
N HIS A 471 -38.40 -26.30 54.07
CA HIS A 471 -38.32 -25.78 55.43
C HIS A 471 -37.02 -26.10 56.16
N THR A 472 -36.32 -27.20 55.85
CA THR A 472 -35.14 -27.58 56.62
C THR A 472 -34.06 -26.50 56.53
N PRO A 473 -33.68 -25.85 57.66
CA PRO A 473 -32.68 -24.81 57.64
C PRO A 473 -31.28 -25.39 57.54
N LYS A 474 -30.48 -24.83 56.64
CA LYS A 474 -29.07 -25.14 56.43
C LYS A 474 -28.28 -23.84 56.42
N VAL A 475 -27.23 -23.78 57.23
CA VAL A 475 -26.23 -22.70 57.15
C VAL A 475 -25.28 -23.04 56.01
N MET A 476 -25.19 -22.16 55.02
CA MET A 476 -24.26 -22.31 53.90
C MET A 476 -22.91 -21.68 54.22
N ALA A 477 -22.94 -20.51 54.84
CA ALA A 477 -21.77 -19.82 55.37
C ALA A 477 -22.13 -19.17 56.70
N GLN A 478 -21.27 -19.34 57.69
CA GLN A 478 -21.43 -18.74 59.01
C GLN A 478 -21.33 -17.21 58.91
N GLY A 479 -22.06 -16.51 59.77
CA GLY A 479 -21.86 -15.08 59.97
C GLY A 479 -20.74 -14.82 60.97
N MET A 480 -20.29 -13.58 61.06
CA MET A 480 -19.32 -13.13 62.07
C MET A 480 -19.97 -12.09 62.96
N ILE A 481 -19.80 -12.24 64.27
CA ILE A 481 -20.24 -11.26 65.26
C ILE A 481 -19.06 -10.71 66.06
N TYR A 482 -19.22 -9.46 66.50
CA TYR A 482 -18.44 -8.91 67.58
C TYR A 482 -19.18 -9.20 68.88
N SER A 483 -18.49 -9.73 69.88
CA SER A 483 -19.07 -10.04 71.20
C SER A 483 -18.40 -9.25 72.32
N VAL A 484 -19.08 -9.13 73.47
CA VAL A 484 -18.51 -8.51 74.67
C VAL A 484 -17.36 -9.39 75.18
N ARG A 485 -16.16 -8.83 75.30
CA ARG A 485 -15.05 -9.52 75.96
C ARG A 485 -15.35 -9.66 77.45
N SER A 486 -15.32 -10.89 77.96
CA SER A 486 -15.09 -11.10 79.38
C SER A 486 -13.69 -10.59 79.70
N LEU A 487 -13.61 -9.41 80.32
CA LEU A 487 -12.36 -8.82 80.81
C LEU A 487 -11.67 -9.71 81.85
#